data_AF-A0A847BKH4-F1
#
_entry.id   AF-A0A847BKH4-F1
#
_cell.length_a   1.000
_cell.length_b   1.000
_cell.length_c   1.000
_cell.angle_alpha   90.00
_cell.angle_beta   90.00
_cell.angle_gamma   90.00
#
_symmetry.space_group_name_H-M   'P 1'
#
loop_
_entity.id
_entity.type
_entity.pdbx_description
1 polymer ?
#
loop_
_entity_poly.entity_id
_entity_poly.type
_entity_poly.pdbx_seq_one_letter_code
_entity_poly.pdbx_strand_id
1 'polypeptide(L)'
;MHGVADALGPLFLLILLGVVLGKLRQPTADFWAQLEKLIYFLLFPSMLIATLATANVSEVPVVRLALVLLSGILVFGGLLWVIQRRLGLDAAAFTSVFQGAIRFNTYVGVAG
;
A
#
# COMPACT_ATOMS: atom_id res chain seq x y z
N MET A 1 16.11 -15.72 -1.74
CA MET A 1 15.84 -14.38 -1.17
C MET A 1 15.35 -13.49 -2.30
N HIS A 2 14.07 -13.56 -2.62
CA HIS A 2 13.44 -12.88 -3.77
C HIS A 2 12.16 -12.17 -3.28
N GLY A 3 12.24 -11.53 -2.10
CA GLY A 3 11.05 -11.34 -1.25
C GLY A 3 10.41 -9.95 -1.28
N VAL A 4 11.08 -8.93 -1.83
CA VAL A 4 10.58 -7.54 -1.76
C VAL A 4 10.84 -6.79 -3.07
N ALA A 5 12.03 -6.93 -3.64
CA ALA A 5 12.36 -6.31 -4.93
C ALA A 5 11.50 -6.85 -6.08
N ASP A 6 11.21 -8.16 -6.08
CA ASP A 6 10.43 -8.80 -7.13
C ASP A 6 8.93 -8.45 -7.07
N ALA A 7 8.40 -8.16 -5.88
CA ALA A 7 7.02 -7.71 -5.70
C ALA A 7 6.86 -6.19 -5.92
N LEU A 8 7.80 -5.39 -5.42
CA LEU A 8 7.74 -3.92 -5.54
C LEU A 8 8.19 -3.39 -6.90
N GLY A 9 9.13 -4.08 -7.56
CA GLY A 9 9.67 -3.66 -8.85
C GLY A 9 8.59 -3.46 -9.91
N PRO A 10 7.74 -4.46 -10.19
CA PRO A 10 6.66 -4.34 -11.17
C PRO A 10 5.66 -3.24 -10.80
N LEU A 11 5.28 -3.12 -9.52
CA LEU A 11 4.36 -2.09 -9.06
C LEU A 11 4.93 -0.69 -9.28
N PHE A 12 6.21 -0.49 -8.95
CA PHE A 12 6.90 0.77 -9.14
C PHE A 12 7.03 1.14 -10.62
N LEU A 13 7.36 0.16 -11.48
CA LEU A 13 7.40 0.36 -12.93
C LEU A 13 6.04 0.75 -13.50
N LEU A 14 4.95 0.16 -13.00
CA LEU A 14 3.59 0.49 -13.40
C LEU A 14 3.22 1.93 -13.01
N ILE A 15 3.59 2.36 -11.79
CA ILE A 15 3.39 3.75 -11.34
C ILE A 15 4.18 4.71 -12.24
N LEU A 16 5.46 4.42 -12.52
CA LEU A 16 6.28 5.24 -13.41
C LEU A 16 5.69 5.33 -14.82
N LEU A 17 5.19 4.22 -15.35
CA LEU A 17 4.49 4.21 -16.64
C LEU A 17 3.27 5.12 -16.63
N GLY A 18 2.44 5.05 -15.58
CA GLY A 18 1.30 5.95 -15.40
C GLY A 18 1.71 7.43 -15.37
N VAL A 19 2.81 7.76 -14.68
CA VAL A 19 3.36 9.13 -14.63
C VAL A 19 3.82 9.60 -16.02
N VAL A 20 4.52 8.74 -16.76
CA VAL A 20 4.98 9.06 -18.13
C VAL A 20 3.79 9.28 -19.06
N LEU A 21 2.81 8.39 -19.05
CA LEU A 21 1.59 8.52 -19.85
C LEU A 21 0.77 9.77 -19.49
N GLY A 22 0.65 10.07 -18.19
CA GLY A 22 0.02 11.29 -17.70
C GLY A 22 0.73 12.57 -18.17
N LYS A 23 2.07 12.58 -18.18
CA LYS A 23 2.87 13.69 -18.73
C LYS A 23 2.68 13.85 -20.23
N LEU A 24 2.57 12.75 -20.96
CA LEU A 24 2.29 12.75 -22.40
C LEU A 24 0.85 13.14 -22.74
N ARG A 25 -0.04 13.27 -21.74
CA ARG A 25 -1.49 13.49 -21.89
C ARG A 25 -2.15 12.45 -22.80
N GLN A 26 -1.60 11.25 -22.81
CA GLN A 26 -2.07 10.12 -23.59
C GLN A 26 -2.25 8.93 -22.65
N PRO A 27 -3.47 8.40 -22.46
CA PRO A 27 -4.75 8.80 -23.05
C PRO A 27 -5.35 10.09 -22.44
N THR A 28 -6.45 10.58 -23.02
CA THR A 28 -7.20 11.77 -22.58
C THR A 28 -7.54 11.71 -21.08
N ALA A 29 -7.62 12.86 -20.40
CA ALA A 29 -7.95 12.94 -18.97
C ALA A 29 -9.22 12.16 -18.58
N ASP A 30 -10.23 12.15 -19.45
CA ASP A 30 -11.49 11.44 -19.23
C ASP A 30 -11.33 9.91 -19.18
N PHE A 31 -10.39 9.35 -19.94
CA PHE A 31 -10.07 7.93 -19.88
C PHE A 31 -9.60 7.52 -18.49
N TRP A 32 -8.73 8.32 -17.85
CA TRP A 32 -8.24 8.04 -16.51
C TRP A 32 -9.36 8.05 -15.48
N ALA A 33 -10.30 9.01 -15.58
CA ALA A 33 -11.46 9.07 -14.69
C ALA A 33 -12.42 7.87 -14.89
N GLN A 34 -12.61 7.43 -16.13
CA GLN A 34 -13.41 6.23 -16.41
C GLN A 34 -12.71 4.94 -15.96
N LEU A 35 -11.40 4.85 -16.15
CA LEU A 35 -10.58 3.72 -15.70
C LEU A 35 -10.60 3.61 -14.17
N GLU A 36 -10.53 4.72 -13.44
CA GLU A 36 -10.63 4.73 -11.98
C GLU A 36 -11.97 4.16 -11.51
N LYS A 37 -13.09 4.55 -12.15
CA LYS A 37 -14.41 3.98 -11.85
C LYS A 37 -14.45 2.48 -12.12
N LEU A 38 -13.90 2.02 -13.24
CA LEU A 38 -13.83 0.59 -13.57
C LEU A 38 -13.01 -0.17 -12.51
N ILE A 39 -11.85 0.36 -12.13
CA ILE A 39 -11.01 -0.23 -11.09
C ILE A 39 -11.80 -0.31 -9.77
N TYR A 40 -12.40 0.80 -9.37
CA TYR A 40 -13.05 0.91 -8.06
C TYR A 40 -14.33 0.06 -7.94
N PHE A 41 -15.18 0.08 -8.97
CA PHE A 41 -16.48 -0.59 -8.93
C PHE A 41 -16.47 -2.03 -9.41
N LEU A 42 -15.49 -2.44 -10.24
CA LEU A 42 -15.47 -3.79 -10.82
C LEU A 42 -14.22 -4.56 -10.44
N LEU A 43 -13.03 -4.04 -10.76
CA LEU A 43 -11.79 -4.82 -10.64
C LEU A 43 -11.39 -5.01 -9.18
N PHE A 44 -11.57 -4.00 -8.34
CA PHE A 44 -11.25 -4.09 -6.92
C PHE A 44 -12.15 -5.08 -6.18
N PRO A 45 -13.49 -5.03 -6.30
CA PRO A 45 -14.35 -6.08 -5.74
C PRO A 45 -14.02 -7.47 -6.28
N SER A 46 -13.74 -7.59 -7.58
CA SER A 46 -13.36 -8.87 -8.19
C SER A 46 -12.06 -9.43 -7.61
N MET A 47 -11.05 -8.57 -7.40
CA MET A 47 -9.80 -8.95 -6.73
C MET A 47 -10.06 -9.42 -5.32
N LEU A 48 -10.89 -8.72 -4.53
CA LEU A 48 -11.20 -9.11 -3.16
C LEU A 48 -11.88 -10.48 -3.12
N ILE A 49 -12.87 -10.72 -3.97
CA ILE A 49 -13.58 -12.01 -4.06
C ILE A 49 -12.61 -13.11 -4.47
N ALA A 50 -11.82 -12.90 -5.52
CA ALA A 50 -10.86 -13.90 -6.01
C ALA A 50 -9.81 -14.25 -4.95
N THR A 51 -9.28 -13.24 -4.25
CA THR A 51 -8.29 -13.41 -3.18
C THR A 51 -8.89 -14.16 -2.00
N LEU A 52 -10.12 -13.83 -1.60
CA LEU A 52 -10.80 -14.50 -0.48
C LEU A 52 -11.19 -15.95 -0.83
N ALA A 53 -11.58 -16.21 -2.08
CA ALA A 53 -11.98 -17.53 -2.56
C ALA A 53 -10.80 -18.51 -2.61
N THR A 54 -9.58 -18.04 -2.85
CA THR A 54 -8.37 -18.88 -2.89
C THR A 54 -7.56 -18.82 -1.59
N ALA A 55 -7.91 -17.95 -0.64
CA ALA A 55 -7.21 -17.82 0.63
C ALA A 55 -7.39 -19.08 1.50
N ASN A 56 -6.30 -19.81 1.71
CA ASN A 56 -6.26 -20.92 2.65
C ASN A 56 -5.93 -20.40 4.06
N VAL A 57 -6.96 -20.00 4.81
CA VAL A 57 -6.82 -19.42 6.16
C VAL A 57 -6.23 -20.42 7.16
N SER A 58 -6.44 -21.72 6.95
CA SER A 58 -5.96 -22.79 7.85
C SER A 58 -4.44 -22.91 7.89
N GLU A 59 -3.76 -22.51 6.82
CA GLU A 59 -2.30 -22.54 6.71
C GLU A 59 -1.64 -21.21 7.10
N VAL A 60 -2.44 -20.15 7.33
CA VAL A 60 -1.90 -18.84 7.71
C VAL A 60 -1.47 -18.88 9.18
N PRO A 61 -0.19 -18.65 9.51
CA PRO A 61 0.27 -18.59 10.89
C PRO A 61 -0.16 -17.26 11.53
N VAL A 62 -1.45 -17.14 11.88
CA VAL A 62 -2.12 -15.90 12.32
C VAL A 62 -1.34 -15.18 13.43
N VAL A 63 -0.88 -15.92 14.44
CA VAL A 63 -0.12 -15.35 15.56
C VAL A 63 1.21 -14.76 15.11
N ARG A 64 1.95 -15.48 14.23
CA ARG A 64 3.22 -14.98 13.69
C ARG A 64 3.00 -13.73 12.84
N LEU A 65 1.97 -13.75 11.99
CA LEU A 65 1.61 -12.60 11.16
C LEU A 65 1.25 -11.38 12.03
N ALA A 66 0.40 -11.58 13.04
CA ALA A 66 -0.01 -10.54 13.97
C ALA A 66 1.19 -9.96 14.73
N LEU A 67 2.11 -10.80 15.22
CA LEU A 67 3.32 -10.35 15.90
C LEU A 67 4.20 -9.50 14.98
N VAL A 68 4.41 -9.92 13.73
CA VAL A 68 5.21 -9.14 12.76
C VAL A 68 4.55 -7.80 12.46
N LEU A 69 3.24 -7.77 12.21
CA LEU A 69 2.51 -6.53 11.91
C LEU A 69 2.49 -5.57 13.09
N LEU A 70 2.13 -6.06 14.29
CA LEU A 70 2.03 -5.24 15.49
C LEU A 70 3.41 -4.74 15.93
N SER A 71 4.44 -5.58 15.89
CA SER A 71 5.81 -5.14 16.21
C SER A 71 6.31 -4.09 15.23
N GLY A 72 6.04 -4.25 13.92
CA GLY A 72 6.35 -3.23 12.92
C GLY A 72 5.69 -1.89 13.23
N ILE A 73 4.38 -1.90 13.50
CA ILE A 73 3.62 -0.69 13.85
C ILE A 73 4.18 -0.03 15.12
N LEU A 74 4.46 -0.80 16.17
CA LEU A 74 4.99 -0.29 17.43
C LEU A 74 6.40 0.28 17.28
N VAL A 75 7.28 -0.39 16.53
CA VAL A 75 8.65 0.06 16.30
C VAL A 75 8.67 1.34 15.47
N PHE A 76 7.95 1.38 14.34
CA PHE A 76 7.90 2.59 13.50
C PHE A 76 7.18 3.74 14.20
N GLY A 77 6.08 3.47 14.90
CA GLY A 77 5.37 4.45 15.69
C GLY A 77 6.25 5.03 16.80
N GLY A 78 6.92 4.17 17.57
CA GLY A 78 7.86 4.59 18.62
C GLY A 78 9.02 5.42 18.06
N LEU A 79 9.60 5.00 16.93
CA LEU A 79 10.68 5.73 16.26
C LEU A 79 10.23 7.13 15.82
N LEU A 80 9.07 7.24 15.17
CA LEU A 80 8.51 8.53 14.76
C LEU A 80 8.19 9.42 15.95
N TRP A 81 7.68 8.86 17.04
CA TRP A 81 7.45 9.59 18.28
C TRP A 81 8.76 10.15 18.86
N VAL A 82 9.82 9.34 18.95
CA VAL A 82 11.12 9.83 19.45
C VAL A 82 11.68 10.94 18.55
N ILE A 83 11.53 10.78 17.24
CA ILE A 83 12.07 11.72 16.24
C ILE A 83 11.18 12.97 16.09
N GLN A 84 9.92 12.96 16.56
CA GLN A 84 8.96 14.06 16.41
C GLN A 84 9.54 15.42 16.83
N ARG A 85 10.31 15.43 17.93
CA ARG A 85 10.90 16.66 18.50
C ARG A 85 12.01 17.23 17.61
N ARG A 86 12.64 16.38 16.79
CA ARG A 86 13.66 16.79 15.81
C ARG A 86 13.08 17.20 14.47
N LEU A 87 11.84 16.80 14.16
CA LEU A 87 11.18 17.13 12.90
C LEU A 87 10.59 18.54 12.88
N GLY A 88 10.36 19.15 14.05
CA GLY A 88 9.82 20.52 14.13
C GLY A 88 8.43 20.68 13.50
N LEU A 89 7.70 19.57 13.30
CA LEU A 89 6.36 19.57 12.73
C LEU A 89 5.34 20.05 13.76
N ASP A 90 4.30 20.73 13.29
CA ASP A 90 3.12 20.95 14.12
C ASP A 90 2.41 19.62 14.42
N ALA A 91 1.49 19.64 15.39
CA ALA A 91 0.79 18.44 15.82
C ALA A 91 -0.05 17.81 14.69
N ALA A 92 -0.64 18.63 13.80
CA ALA A 92 -1.49 18.14 12.72
C ALA A 92 -0.66 17.39 11.67
N ALA A 93 0.42 18.00 11.19
CA ALA A 93 1.37 17.43 10.25
C ALA A 93 2.03 16.16 10.82
N PHE A 94 2.40 16.15 12.10
CA PHE A 94 2.94 14.95 12.73
C PHE A 94 1.93 13.81 12.72
N THR A 95 0.66 14.05 13.07
CA THR A 95 -0.36 12.99 13.04
C THR A 95 -0.60 12.45 11.65
N SER A 96 -0.56 13.28 10.60
CA SER A 96 -0.65 12.84 9.21
C SER A 96 0.52 11.94 8.80
N VAL A 97 1.76 12.33 9.15
CA VAL A 97 2.96 11.53 8.87
C VAL A 97 2.93 10.21 9.64
N PHE A 98 2.59 10.27 10.92
CA PHE A 98 2.49 9.10 11.79
C PHE A 98 1.48 8.09 11.25
N GLN A 99 0.27 8.54 10.92
CA GLN A 99 -0.77 7.69 10.34
C GLN A 99 -0.38 7.13 8.97
N GLY A 100 0.26 7.93 8.12
CA GLY A 100 0.75 7.48 6.82
C GLY A 100 1.82 6.40 6.92
N ALA A 101 2.74 6.53 7.88
CA ALA A 101 3.88 5.63 8.02
C ALA A 101 3.52 4.26 8.63
N ILE A 102 2.53 4.21 9.54
CA ILE A 102 2.11 2.96 10.18
C ILE A 102 1.01 2.22 9.40
N ARG A 103 0.46 2.84 8.35
CA ARG A 103 -0.65 2.27 7.59
C ARG A 103 -0.15 1.13 6.70
N PHE A 104 -0.62 -0.07 7.00
CA PHE A 104 -0.38 -1.23 6.16
C PHE A 104 -1.09 -1.07 4.79
N ASN A 105 -0.39 -1.37 3.70
CA ASN A 105 -0.96 -1.35 2.36
C ASN A 105 -1.28 -2.79 1.92
N THR A 106 -2.56 -3.12 1.95
CA THR A 106 -3.06 -4.46 1.60
C THR A 106 -2.72 -4.86 0.16
N TYR A 107 -2.63 -3.92 -0.78
CA TYR A 107 -2.30 -4.23 -2.17
C TYR A 107 -0.89 -4.78 -2.33
N VAL A 108 0.07 -4.28 -1.55
CA VAL A 108 1.45 -4.80 -1.55
C VAL A 108 1.49 -6.21 -0.98
N GLY A 109 0.67 -6.51 0.03
CA GLY A 109 0.56 -7.83 0.63
C GLY A 109 -0.15 -8.88 -0.23
N VAL A 110 -0.93 -8.46 -1.25
CA VAL A 110 -1.62 -9.36 -2.20
C VAL A 110 -0.79 -9.54 -3.49
N ALA A 111 0.09 -8.59 -3.83
CA ALA A 111 0.93 -8.64 -5.01
C ALA A 111 2.23 -9.45 -4.84
N GLY A 112 2.55 -9.87 -3.61
CA GLY A 112 3.75 -10.65 -3.26
C GLY A 112 3.41 -12.07 -2.81
#